data_AF-A0A2V5WSF4-F1
#
_entry.id   AF-A0A2V5WSF4-F1
#
_cell.length_a   1.000
_cell.length_b   1.000
_cell.length_c   1.000
_cell.angle_alpha   90.00
_cell.angle_beta   90.00
_cell.angle_gamma   90.00
#
_symmetry.space_group_name_H-M   'P 1'
#
loop_
_entity.id
_entity.type
_entity.pdbx_description
1 polymer ?
#
loop_
_entity_poly.entity_id
_entity_poly.type
_entity_poly.pdbx_seq_one_letter_code
_entity_poly.pdbx_strand_id
1 'polypeptide(L)' 'MRVAKAASGASQQKAELPYGTPVPGKPGLVTSPFAPDSGYVDVTGFPPGTAVEDPYTGKIFLTP' A
#
# COMPACT_ATOMS: atom_id res chain seq x y z
N MET A 1 -16.07 18.11 16.83
CA MET A 1 -14.86 17.63 16.13
C MET A 1 -15.17 16.28 15.49
N ARG A 2 -15.00 16.11 14.18
CA ARG A 2 -15.16 14.80 13.52
C ARG A 2 -13.85 14.04 13.65
N VAL A 3 -13.75 13.17 14.65
CA VAL A 3 -12.61 12.24 14.77
C VAL A 3 -12.98 11.02 13.93
N ALA A 4 -12.41 10.90 12.73
CA ALA A 4 -12.53 9.68 11.95
C ALA A 4 -11.70 8.59 12.66
N LYS A 5 -12.40 7.65 13.29
CA LYS A 5 -11.82 6.43 13.84
C LYS A 5 -11.59 5.46 12.67
N ALA A 6 -10.37 5.45 12.14
CA ALA A 6 -9.96 4.39 11.23
C ALA A 6 -9.80 3.08 12.02
N ALA A 7 -10.50 2.05 11.57
CA ALA A 7 -10.70 0.77 12.26
C ALA A 7 -9.38 0.01 12.48
N SER A 8 -8.93 -0.04 13.73
CA SER A 8 -7.95 -1.00 14.24
C SER A 8 -8.64 -2.36 14.39
N GLY A 9 -8.60 -3.19 13.35
CA GLY A 9 -9.21 -4.53 13.37
C GLY A 9 -8.64 -5.52 12.35
N ALA A 10 -8.02 -5.03 11.27
CA ALA A 10 -7.33 -5.86 10.27
C ALA A 10 -5.81 -6.02 10.51
N SER A 11 -5.31 -5.55 11.66
CA SER A 11 -3.88 -5.41 11.97
C SER A 11 -3.15 -6.71 12.28
N GLN A 12 -3.84 -7.85 12.42
CA GLN A 12 -3.20 -9.12 12.82
C GLN A 12 -2.80 -10.03 11.65
N GLN A 13 -3.44 -9.95 10.49
CA GLN A 13 -3.00 -10.66 9.26
C GLN A 13 -2.16 -9.76 8.33
N LYS A 14 -2.23 -8.45 8.57
CA LYS A 14 -1.46 -7.41 7.89
C LYS A 14 0.02 -7.37 8.30
N ALA A 15 0.38 -8.00 9.42
CA ALA A 15 1.72 -7.91 9.99
C ALA A 15 2.81 -8.62 9.17
N GLU A 16 2.45 -9.53 8.26
CA GLU A 16 3.41 -10.31 7.45
C GLU A 16 3.62 -9.78 6.04
N LEU A 17 2.68 -9.00 5.48
CA LEU A 17 2.85 -8.45 4.14
C LEU A 17 3.66 -7.15 4.19
N PRO A 18 4.64 -6.98 3.29
CA PRO A 18 5.42 -5.74 3.24
C PRO A 18 4.57 -4.59 2.70
N TYR A 19 4.90 -3.38 3.14
CA TYR A 19 4.28 -2.15 2.66
C TYR A 19 4.99 -1.64 1.40
N GLY A 20 4.22 -1.06 0.50
CA GLY A 20 4.71 -0.28 -0.62
C GLY A 20 5.34 1.01 -0.13
N THR A 21 6.35 1.48 -0.83
CA THR A 21 7.04 2.72 -0.51
C THR A 21 6.37 3.87 -1.28
N PRO A 22 5.84 4.91 -0.63
CA PRO A 22 5.22 6.03 -1.35
C PRO A 22 6.28 6.81 -2.14
N VAL A 23 5.94 7.21 -3.35
CA VAL A 23 6.86 7.94 -4.24
C VAL A 23 6.87 9.42 -3.86
N PRO A 24 8.03 9.99 -3.49
CA PRO A 24 8.11 11.43 -3.18
C PRO A 24 7.68 12.28 -4.37
N GLY A 25 6.74 13.22 -4.13
CA GLY A 25 6.24 14.14 -5.16
C GLY A 25 5.13 13.61 -6.06
N LYS A 26 4.69 12.35 -5.88
CA LYS A 26 3.60 11.74 -6.66
C LYS A 26 2.58 11.06 -5.72
N PRO A 27 1.56 11.80 -5.24
CA PRO A 27 0.54 11.22 -4.37
C PRO A 27 -0.24 10.14 -5.12
N GLY A 28 -0.58 9.06 -4.41
CA GLY A 28 -1.28 7.91 -5.01
C GLY A 28 -0.38 6.95 -5.78
N LEU A 29 0.92 7.22 -5.90
CA LEU A 29 1.88 6.30 -6.50
C LEU A 29 2.80 5.72 -5.43
N VAL A 30 2.96 4.39 -5.47
CA VAL A 30 3.82 3.63 -4.56
C VAL A 30 4.70 2.69 -5.36
N THR A 31 5.87 2.41 -4.82
CA THR A 31 6.79 1.40 -5.35
C THR A 31 6.58 0.11 -4.57
N SER A 32 6.44 -1.00 -5.29
CA SER A 32 6.30 -2.33 -4.70
C SER A 32 7.60 -2.73 -3.98
N PRO A 33 7.53 -3.30 -2.76
CA PRO A 33 8.70 -3.77 -2.04
C PRO A 33 9.33 -5.02 -2.68
N PHE A 34 8.58 -5.71 -3.55
CA PHE A 34 9.05 -6.90 -4.25
C PHE A 34 9.74 -6.57 -5.58
N ALA A 35 9.45 -5.39 -6.14
CA ALA A 35 10.02 -4.93 -7.39
C ALA A 35 10.27 -3.41 -7.37
N PRO A 36 11.32 -2.97 -6.67
CA PRO A 36 11.67 -1.55 -6.61
C PRO A 36 12.01 -0.94 -7.98
N ASP A 37 12.46 -1.78 -8.92
CA ASP A 37 12.89 -1.36 -10.27
C ASP A 37 11.83 -1.59 -11.37
N SER A 38 10.71 -2.27 -11.09
CA SER A 38 9.71 -2.57 -12.14
C SER A 38 8.76 -1.42 -12.44
N GLY A 39 8.60 -0.47 -11.53
CA GLY A 39 7.79 0.73 -11.76
C GLY A 39 6.96 1.16 -10.56
N TYR A 40 5.94 1.97 -10.85
CA TYR A 40 5.04 2.51 -9.86
C TYR A 40 3.67 1.86 -9.97
N VAL A 41 3.08 1.57 -8.82
CA VAL A 41 1.72 1.07 -8.68
C VAL A 41 0.84 2.24 -8.26
N ASP A 42 -0.24 2.46 -9.01
CA ASP A 42 -1.24 3.46 -8.64
C ASP A 42 -2.17 2.88 -7.57
N VAL A 43 -2.17 3.52 -6.41
CA VAL A 43 -3.01 3.21 -5.25
C VAL A 43 -3.85 4.41 -4.84
N THR A 44 -4.14 5.30 -5.81
CA THR A 44 -4.97 6.48 -5.60
C THR A 44 -6.36 6.06 -5.14
N GLY A 45 -6.78 6.56 -3.98
CA GLY A 45 -8.09 6.25 -3.39
C GLY A 45 -8.15 4.98 -2.55
N PHE A 46 -7.06 4.20 -2.49
CA PHE A 46 -6.96 3.08 -1.55
C PHE A 46 -6.55 3.57 -0.16
N PRO A 47 -7.26 3.18 0.91
CA PRO A 47 -6.87 3.55 2.27
C PRO A 47 -5.56 2.88 2.68
N PRO A 48 -4.80 3.43 3.64
CA PRO A 48 -3.55 2.84 4.14
C PRO A 48 -3.72 1.40 4.64
N GLY A 49 -2.77 0.56 4.25
CA GLY A 49 -2.73 -0.88 4.45
C GLY A 49 -3.83 -1.65 3.72
N THR A 50 -4.29 -1.17 2.58
CA THR A 50 -5.04 -2.02 1.65
C THR A 50 -4.09 -2.99 0.97
N ALA A 51 -4.50 -4.25 0.86
CA ALA A 51 -3.81 -5.26 0.07
C ALA A 51 -3.98 -4.93 -1.42
N VAL A 52 -2.88 -4.60 -2.09
CA VAL A 52 -2.81 -4.30 -3.52
C VAL A 52 -1.88 -5.31 -4.18
N GLU A 53 -2.33 -5.89 -5.29
CA GLU A 53 -1.51 -6.76 -6.12
C GLU A 53 -0.60 -5.91 -7.02
N ASP A 54 0.69 -6.21 -6.99
CA ASP A 54 1.68 -5.62 -7.87
C ASP A 54 1.51 -6.19 -9.29
N PRO A 55 1.18 -5.36 -10.31
CA PRO A 55 0.99 -5.82 -11.69
C PRO A 55 2.28 -6.37 -12.34
N TYR A 56 3.45 -6.07 -11.77
CA TYR A 56 4.73 -6.52 -12.31
C TYR A 56 5.15 -7.89 -11.74
N THR A 57 4.82 -8.17 -10.49
CA THR A 57 5.26 -9.39 -9.79
C THR A 57 4.13 -10.37 -9.46
N GLY A 58 2.87 -9.94 -9.55
CA GLY A 58 1.71 -10.70 -9.08
C GLY A 58 1.70 -10.93 -7.56
N LYS A 59 2.49 -10.15 -6.81
CA LYS A 59 2.58 -10.26 -5.34
C LYS A 59 1.73 -9.18 -4.68
N ILE A 60 1.13 -9.53 -3.57
CA ILE A 60 0.31 -8.60 -2.79
C ILE A 60 1.19 -7.87 -1.78
N PHE A 61 1.10 -6.55 -1.76
CA PHE A 61 1.73 -5.68 -0.77
C PHE A 61 0.68 -4.72 -0.19
N LEU A 62 1.05 -4.00 0.86
CA LEU A 62 0.14 -3.09 1.55
C LEU A 62 0.38 -1.65 1.15
N THR A 63 -0.67 -0.86 0.96
CA THR A 63 -0.51 0.58 0.78
C THR A 63 0.09 1.24 2.03
N PRO A 64 0.98 2.23 1.88
CA PRO A 64 1.56 2.98 3.00
C PRO A 64 0.54 3.89 3.69
#